data_AF-A0A0Q5EKX4-F1
#
_entry.id   AF-A0A0Q5EKX4-F1
#
_cell.length_a   1.000
_cell.length_b   1.000
_cell.length_c   1.000
_cell.angle_alpha   90.00
_cell.angle_beta   90.00
_cell.angle_gamma   90.00
#
_symmetry.space_group_name_H-M   'P 1'
#
loop_
_entity.id
_entity.type
_entity.pdbx_description
1 polymer ?
#
loop_
_entity_poly.entity_id
_entity_poly.type
_entity_poly.pdbx_seq_one_letter_code
_entity_poly.pdbx_strand_id
1 'polypeptide(L)'
;MDDAPRIGDLEVDGDALTGDGTTLSALADELACGIDETTAAEAPSDGWRVLRRLESGAVYLGSPVDADHRTWRVAQVHPSEQLPLVRVHPNTMDLRPSRAERRQGLELRWPSFVAEIADPSDLVVDIVIAGTARWTPESEGFRAVGALTAPGETGFSFGWMGSAADRAVPLDPGEVTRVPVQLQPQSDANSPEPGPYDLHVVVVELGLRLAEPLRVDLTAEMVGRQLAKQNQHRADAATERRAYDRQIEAERLRVSARRSWPEIAEVVGSAASDDEALARIAPVLDCEPEQATSVYDTSLRGLVRADADRRDERLQELIRRRDTIG
;
A
#
# COMPACT_ATOMS: atom_id res chain seq x y z
N MET A 1 8.09 -7.63 -15.49
CA MET A 1 8.98 -6.68 -16.17
C MET A 1 9.86 -6.17 -15.04
N ASP A 2 10.96 -6.88 -14.79
CA ASP A 2 11.71 -6.76 -13.53
C ASP A 2 12.96 -5.89 -13.68
N ASP A 3 13.23 -5.44 -14.91
CA ASP A 3 14.44 -4.74 -15.32
C ASP A 3 14.29 -3.22 -15.22
N ALA A 4 13.10 -2.72 -14.94
CA ALA A 4 12.84 -1.30 -14.76
C ALA A 4 13.27 -0.84 -13.35
N PRO A 5 13.99 0.30 -13.22
CA PRO A 5 14.27 0.92 -11.93
C PRO A 5 12.97 1.38 -11.24
N ARG A 6 13.06 1.68 -9.94
CA ARG A 6 11.89 2.08 -9.15
C ARG A 6 12.11 3.39 -8.38
N ILE A 7 11.10 4.24 -8.31
CA ILE A 7 11.05 5.38 -7.38
C ILE A 7 9.91 5.11 -6.40
N GLY A 8 10.24 4.91 -5.13
CA GLY A 8 9.27 4.35 -4.18
C GLY A 8 8.72 3.02 -4.74
N ASP A 9 7.41 2.86 -4.83
CA ASP A 9 6.79 1.67 -5.42
C ASP A 9 6.52 1.70 -6.93
N LEU A 10 6.78 2.83 -7.59
CA LEU A 10 6.57 2.99 -9.01
C LEU A 10 7.73 2.40 -9.80
N GLU A 11 7.50 1.46 -10.71
CA GLU A 11 8.50 1.12 -11.73
C GLU A 11 8.47 2.19 -12.82
N VAL A 12 9.65 2.61 -13.25
CA VAL A 12 9.89 3.78 -14.09
C VAL A 12 10.68 3.36 -15.31
N ASP A 13 10.41 3.97 -16.45
CA ASP A 13 11.27 3.80 -17.63
C ASP A 13 12.66 4.41 -17.35
N GLY A 14 13.73 3.65 -17.61
CA GLY A 14 15.10 4.11 -17.39
C GLY A 14 15.44 5.37 -18.20
N ASP A 15 14.89 5.49 -19.41
CA ASP A 15 15.12 6.65 -20.27
C ASP A 15 14.53 7.93 -19.65
N ALA A 16 13.39 7.81 -18.95
CA ALA A 16 12.72 8.92 -18.26
C ALA A 16 13.53 9.46 -17.08
N LEU A 17 14.54 8.74 -16.59
CA LEU A 17 15.43 9.19 -15.52
C LEU A 17 16.58 10.07 -16.02
N THR A 18 16.77 10.15 -17.34
CA THR A 18 17.84 10.90 -17.97
C THR A 18 17.34 12.24 -18.54
N GLY A 19 18.26 13.20 -18.70
CA GLY A 19 17.97 14.53 -19.25
C GLY A 19 17.56 15.57 -18.22
N ASP A 20 17.39 16.81 -18.69
CA ASP A 20 17.20 17.97 -17.81
C ASP A 20 15.74 18.15 -17.34
N GLY A 21 14.76 17.54 -18.02
CA GLY A 21 13.34 17.72 -17.73
C GLY A 21 12.82 19.12 -18.10
N THR A 22 11.68 19.50 -17.53
CA THR A 22 11.02 20.80 -17.76
C THR A 22 10.38 21.32 -16.46
N THR A 23 9.62 22.42 -16.51
CA THR A 23 8.86 22.90 -15.34
C THR A 23 7.60 22.07 -15.10
N LEU A 24 7.13 22.03 -13.86
CA LEU A 24 5.86 21.36 -13.52
C LEU A 24 4.67 21.98 -14.26
N SER A 25 4.67 23.31 -14.43
CA SER A 25 3.63 24.04 -15.16
C SER A 25 3.58 23.66 -16.64
N ALA A 26 4.73 23.52 -17.30
CA ALA A 26 4.76 23.10 -18.70
C ALA A 26 4.16 21.69 -18.90
N LEU A 27 4.43 20.75 -17.98
CA LEU A 27 3.80 19.43 -18.04
C LEU A 27 2.31 19.47 -17.70
N ALA A 28 1.91 20.30 -16.75
CA ALA A 28 0.50 20.46 -16.41
C ALA A 28 -0.30 20.98 -17.61
N ASP A 29 0.25 21.97 -18.34
CA ASP A 29 -0.30 22.49 -19.58
C ASP A 29 -0.38 21.42 -20.69
N GLU A 30 0.69 20.64 -20.89
CA GLU A 30 0.71 19.53 -21.87
C GLU A 30 -0.37 18.47 -21.56
N LEU A 31 -0.56 18.17 -20.27
CA LEU A 31 -1.54 17.19 -19.80
C LEU A 31 -2.95 17.78 -19.64
N ALA A 32 -3.16 19.06 -19.97
CA ALA A 32 -4.40 19.78 -19.81
C ALA A 32 -4.99 19.67 -18.39
N CYS A 33 -4.14 19.83 -17.37
CA CYS A 33 -4.48 19.70 -15.96
C CYS A 33 -3.98 20.90 -15.14
N GLY A 34 -4.56 21.12 -13.96
CA GLY A 34 -4.09 22.15 -13.04
C GLY A 34 -3.02 21.62 -12.09
N ILE A 35 -2.43 22.51 -11.28
CA ILE A 35 -1.50 22.14 -10.19
C ILE A 35 -2.20 22.36 -8.86
N ASP A 36 -2.12 21.38 -7.96
CA ASP A 36 -2.51 21.58 -6.56
C ASP A 36 -1.38 22.30 -5.82
N GLU A 37 -1.46 23.63 -5.79
CA GLU A 37 -0.50 24.54 -5.15
C GLU A 37 -0.22 24.17 -3.68
N THR A 38 -1.20 23.57 -2.98
CA THR A 38 -1.00 23.15 -1.58
C THR A 38 0.03 22.04 -1.44
N THR A 39 0.15 21.20 -2.48
CA THR A 39 1.12 20.09 -2.51
C THR A 39 2.41 20.48 -3.21
N ALA A 40 2.37 21.45 -4.12
CA ALA A 40 3.51 21.85 -4.94
C ALA A 40 4.42 22.92 -4.29
N ALA A 41 4.09 23.43 -3.11
CA ALA A 41 4.86 24.50 -2.46
C ALA A 41 6.36 24.18 -2.26
N GLU A 42 6.70 22.92 -2.02
CA GLU A 42 8.08 22.43 -1.87
C GLU A 42 8.59 21.68 -3.10
N ALA A 43 7.90 21.78 -4.23
CA ALA A 43 8.30 21.15 -5.47
C ALA A 43 9.53 21.87 -6.08
N PRO A 44 10.47 21.13 -6.67
CA PRO A 44 11.49 21.70 -7.54
C PRO A 44 10.85 22.55 -8.65
N SER A 45 11.47 23.68 -9.00
CA SER A 45 10.98 24.55 -10.07
C SER A 45 11.07 23.88 -11.45
N ASP A 46 12.11 23.08 -11.64
CA ASP A 46 12.50 22.47 -12.90
C ASP A 46 12.76 20.96 -12.72
N GLY A 47 13.10 20.30 -13.81
CA GLY A 47 13.37 18.87 -13.80
C GLY A 47 12.14 17.98 -13.70
N TRP A 48 10.95 18.47 -13.97
CA TRP A 48 9.80 17.60 -14.07
C TRP A 48 9.79 16.83 -15.39
N ARG A 49 9.39 15.56 -15.34
CA ARG A 49 9.22 14.68 -16.49
C ARG A 49 8.15 13.64 -16.22
N VAL A 50 7.60 13.05 -17.28
CA VAL A 50 6.68 11.92 -17.19
C VAL A 50 7.47 10.65 -16.88
N LEU A 51 7.24 10.06 -15.72
CA LEU A 51 7.88 8.81 -15.29
C LEU A 51 7.15 7.59 -15.84
N ARG A 52 5.81 7.61 -15.84
CA ARG A 52 4.99 6.51 -16.31
C ARG A 52 3.57 6.95 -16.64
N ARG A 53 2.97 6.31 -17.64
CA ARG A 53 1.53 6.38 -17.93
C ARG A 53 0.93 4.99 -17.69
N LEU A 54 -0.09 4.91 -16.86
CA LEU A 54 -0.82 3.66 -16.61
C LEU A 54 -1.96 3.50 -17.62
N GLU A 55 -2.38 2.26 -17.86
CA GLU A 55 -3.54 1.94 -18.73
C GLU A 55 -4.85 2.54 -18.21
N SER A 56 -4.95 2.78 -16.89
CA SER A 56 -6.04 3.53 -16.25
C SER A 56 -6.09 5.01 -16.64
N GLY A 57 -5.08 5.50 -17.36
CA GLY A 57 -4.89 6.90 -17.71
C GLY A 57 -4.14 7.71 -16.66
N ALA A 58 -3.91 7.16 -15.46
CA ALA A 58 -3.14 7.86 -14.42
C ALA A 58 -1.70 8.12 -14.91
N VAL A 59 -1.21 9.33 -14.67
CA VAL A 59 0.14 9.75 -15.08
C VAL A 59 0.97 10.05 -13.85
N TYR A 60 2.17 9.49 -13.79
CA TYR A 60 3.16 9.79 -12.77
C TYR A 60 4.23 10.69 -13.34
N LEU A 61 4.53 11.76 -12.60
CA LEU A 61 5.56 12.74 -12.90
C LEU A 61 6.63 12.68 -11.82
N GLY A 62 7.84 13.16 -12.13
CA GLY A 62 8.84 13.35 -11.10
C GLY A 62 9.97 14.28 -11.48
N SER A 63 10.68 14.74 -10.46
CA SER A 63 11.86 15.58 -10.56
C SER A 63 12.93 15.16 -9.55
N PRO A 64 14.22 15.07 -9.95
CA PRO A 64 15.31 14.82 -9.05
C PRO A 64 15.49 16.01 -8.11
N VAL A 65 15.82 15.71 -6.86
CA VAL A 65 16.04 16.71 -5.80
C VAL A 65 17.53 16.96 -5.61
N ASP A 66 18.38 16.01 -6.01
CA ASP A 66 19.83 16.08 -5.94
C ASP A 66 20.46 15.97 -7.34
N ALA A 67 21.73 16.38 -7.44
CA ALA A 67 22.49 16.37 -8.69
C ALA A 67 22.84 14.96 -9.18
N ASP A 68 22.85 13.97 -8.29
CA ASP A 68 23.17 12.57 -8.61
C ASP A 68 21.91 11.77 -9.04
N HIS A 69 20.75 12.43 -9.07
CA HIS A 69 19.43 11.87 -9.39
C HIS A 69 19.08 10.64 -8.52
N ARG A 70 19.50 10.64 -7.26
CA ARG A 70 19.26 9.53 -6.31
C ARG A 70 17.96 9.69 -5.53
N THR A 71 17.53 10.91 -5.27
CA THR A 71 16.28 11.22 -4.57
C THR A 71 15.37 12.05 -5.45
N TRP A 72 14.08 11.72 -5.46
CA TRP A 72 13.09 12.26 -6.38
C TRP A 72 11.85 12.76 -5.65
N ARG A 73 11.28 13.87 -6.13
CA ARG A 73 9.88 14.24 -5.89
C ARG A 73 9.02 13.58 -6.94
N VAL A 74 7.91 13.00 -6.50
CA VAL A 74 6.94 12.32 -7.38
C VAL A 74 5.62 13.06 -7.30
N ALA A 75 4.93 13.20 -8.43
CA ALA A 75 3.57 13.70 -8.50
C ALA A 75 2.69 12.75 -9.31
N GLN A 76 1.39 12.83 -9.09
CA GLN A 76 0.40 12.02 -9.80
C GLN A 76 -0.72 12.89 -10.35
N VAL A 77 -1.23 12.48 -11.52
CA VAL A 77 -2.44 13.02 -12.14
C VAL A 77 -3.42 11.88 -12.32
N HIS A 78 -4.62 12.04 -11.76
CA HIS A 78 -5.72 11.10 -11.94
C HIS A 78 -6.73 11.71 -12.91
N PRO A 79 -6.82 11.23 -14.16
CA PRO A 79 -7.65 11.86 -15.20
C PRO A 79 -9.15 11.65 -15.00
N SER A 80 -9.56 10.77 -14.07
CA SER A 80 -10.98 10.53 -13.76
C SER A 80 -11.63 11.66 -12.95
N GLU A 81 -10.86 12.64 -12.48
CA GLU A 81 -11.40 13.82 -11.80
C GLU A 81 -11.96 14.83 -12.81
N GLN A 82 -13.08 15.49 -12.50
CA GLN A 82 -13.70 16.50 -13.39
C GLN A 82 -12.73 17.65 -13.77
N LEU A 83 -11.77 17.93 -12.89
CA LEU A 83 -10.66 18.83 -13.11
C LEU A 83 -9.40 18.08 -12.67
N PRO A 84 -8.66 17.43 -13.59
CA PRO A 84 -7.45 16.72 -13.21
C PRO A 84 -6.45 17.72 -12.63
N LEU A 85 -5.88 17.37 -11.48
CA LEU A 85 -4.86 18.14 -10.80
C LEU A 85 -3.60 17.29 -10.60
N VAL A 86 -2.44 17.91 -10.83
CA VAL A 86 -1.16 17.38 -10.39
C VAL A 86 -1.09 17.52 -8.87
N ARG A 87 -0.94 16.38 -8.18
CA ARG A 87 -0.69 16.33 -6.74
C ARG A 87 0.72 15.81 -6.48
N VAL A 88 1.53 16.61 -5.82
CA VAL A 88 2.91 16.24 -5.45
C VAL A 88 2.87 15.46 -4.14
N HIS A 89 3.63 14.35 -4.09
CA HIS A 89 3.75 13.55 -2.89
C HIS A 89 4.54 14.32 -1.81
N PRO A 90 4.08 14.30 -0.54
CA PRO A 90 4.66 15.12 0.53
C PRO A 90 6.08 14.71 0.91
N ASN A 91 6.48 13.47 0.65
CA ASN A 91 7.83 12.98 0.88
C ASN A 91 8.58 12.76 -0.43
N THR A 92 9.89 12.97 -0.39
CA THR A 92 10.80 12.50 -1.44
C THR A 92 10.92 10.97 -1.40
N MET A 93 11.32 10.39 -2.53
CA MET A 93 11.47 8.96 -2.71
C MET A 93 12.82 8.66 -3.34
N ASP A 94 13.48 7.63 -2.86
CA ASP A 94 14.76 7.22 -3.43
C ASP A 94 14.56 6.43 -4.72
N LEU A 95 15.45 6.69 -5.67
CA LEU A 95 15.64 5.89 -6.85
C LEU A 95 16.36 4.59 -6.45
N ARG A 96 15.70 3.48 -6.74
CA ARG A 96 16.18 2.14 -6.46
C ARG A 96 16.51 1.42 -7.77
N PRO A 97 17.57 0.59 -7.78
CA PRO A 97 17.83 -0.30 -8.90
C PRO A 97 16.64 -1.22 -9.19
N SER A 98 16.65 -1.82 -10.36
CA SER A 98 15.61 -2.74 -10.80
C SER A 98 15.48 -3.95 -9.87
N ARG A 99 14.33 -4.65 -9.91
CA ARG A 99 14.18 -5.90 -9.16
C ARG A 99 15.20 -6.95 -9.60
N ALA A 100 15.50 -7.00 -10.90
CA ALA A 100 16.47 -7.91 -11.48
C ALA A 100 17.89 -7.69 -10.91
N GLU A 101 18.33 -6.44 -10.82
CA GLU A 101 19.63 -6.10 -10.21
C GLU A 101 19.63 -6.40 -8.71
N ARG A 102 18.58 -6.01 -7.99
CA ARG A 102 18.51 -6.22 -6.53
C ARG A 102 18.44 -7.69 -6.14
N ARG A 103 17.87 -8.55 -6.98
CA ARG A 103 17.82 -10.01 -6.73
C ARG A 103 19.01 -10.76 -7.34
N GLN A 104 19.95 -10.07 -7.98
CA GLN A 104 21.03 -10.71 -8.70
C GLN A 104 21.80 -11.68 -7.80
N GLY A 105 21.94 -12.93 -8.27
CA GLY A 105 22.62 -13.99 -7.53
C GLY A 105 21.76 -14.72 -6.51
N LEU A 106 20.51 -14.33 -6.29
CA LEU A 106 19.55 -15.07 -5.48
C LEU A 106 18.74 -16.07 -6.31
N GLU A 107 18.43 -17.22 -5.71
CA GLU A 107 17.51 -18.22 -6.24
C GLU A 107 16.52 -18.67 -5.18
N LEU A 108 15.29 -18.99 -5.63
CA LEU A 108 14.35 -19.74 -4.81
C LEU A 108 14.49 -21.22 -5.08
N ARG A 109 14.43 -22.00 -4.01
CA ARG A 109 14.40 -23.46 -4.09
C ARG A 109 13.35 -23.99 -3.12
N TRP A 110 12.71 -25.08 -3.52
CA TRP A 110 11.96 -25.88 -2.57
C TRP A 110 12.93 -26.64 -1.67
N PRO A 111 12.78 -26.56 -0.34
CA PRO A 111 13.48 -27.46 0.56
C PRO A 111 13.20 -28.92 0.19
N SER A 112 14.18 -29.80 0.40
CA SER A 112 14.09 -31.21 0.00
C SER A 112 12.92 -31.98 0.63
N PHE A 113 12.47 -31.59 1.82
CA PHE A 113 11.33 -32.19 2.51
C PHE A 113 9.97 -31.65 2.03
N VAL A 114 9.93 -30.61 1.21
CA VAL A 114 8.66 -30.01 0.76
C VAL A 114 7.85 -30.97 -0.11
N ALA A 115 8.51 -31.87 -0.84
CA ALA A 115 7.85 -32.95 -1.57
C ALA A 115 7.07 -33.91 -0.64
N GLU A 116 7.36 -33.91 0.66
CA GLU A 116 6.73 -34.76 1.68
C GLU A 116 5.73 -33.98 2.56
N ILE A 117 5.59 -32.65 2.36
CA ILE A 117 4.69 -31.83 3.17
C ILE A 117 3.23 -32.13 2.83
N ALA A 118 2.48 -32.51 3.87
CA ALA A 118 1.05 -32.81 3.77
C ALA A 118 0.15 -31.57 3.87
N ASP A 119 0.66 -30.39 4.28
CA ASP A 119 -0.14 -29.17 4.46
C ASP A 119 0.49 -27.92 3.81
N PRO A 120 -0.16 -27.32 2.79
CA PRO A 120 0.25 -26.10 2.11
C PRO A 120 0.38 -24.87 3.01
N SER A 121 -0.27 -24.87 4.17
CA SER A 121 -0.25 -23.74 5.10
C SER A 121 0.99 -23.67 5.99
N ASP A 122 1.81 -24.73 5.99
CA ASP A 122 3.12 -24.79 6.68
C ASP A 122 4.28 -24.71 5.67
N LEU A 123 4.00 -24.28 4.44
CA LEU A 123 5.00 -24.22 3.39
C LEU A 123 6.05 -23.16 3.66
N VAL A 124 7.27 -23.52 3.28
CA VAL A 124 8.45 -22.68 3.37
C VAL A 124 9.21 -22.79 2.06
N VAL A 125 9.89 -21.70 1.68
CA VAL A 125 10.80 -21.66 0.54
C VAL A 125 12.19 -21.29 1.02
N ASP A 126 13.21 -21.89 0.41
CA ASP A 126 14.60 -21.57 0.69
C ASP A 126 15.07 -20.49 -0.31
N ILE A 127 15.60 -19.40 0.22
CA ILE A 127 16.33 -18.37 -0.52
C ILE A 127 17.81 -18.68 -0.37
N VAL A 128 18.49 -18.85 -1.49
CA VAL A 128 19.91 -19.19 -1.54
C VAL A 128 20.66 -18.27 -2.48
N ILE A 129 21.98 -18.19 -2.30
CA ILE A 129 22.87 -17.57 -3.27
C ILE A 129 23.33 -18.62 -4.28
N ALA A 130 23.10 -18.35 -5.56
CA ALA A 130 23.61 -19.14 -6.67
C ALA A 130 25.01 -18.71 -7.11
N GLY A 131 25.40 -17.47 -6.79
CA GLY A 131 26.72 -16.91 -7.09
C GLY A 131 27.78 -17.16 -6.01
N THR A 132 28.90 -16.45 -6.14
CA THR A 132 30.04 -16.51 -5.20
C THR A 132 30.20 -15.24 -4.36
N ALA A 133 29.35 -14.24 -4.56
CA ALA A 133 29.37 -12.99 -3.82
C ALA A 133 28.28 -12.98 -2.74
N ARG A 134 28.58 -12.35 -1.60
CA ARG A 134 27.59 -12.05 -0.57
C ARG A 134 26.49 -11.19 -1.14
N TRP A 135 25.24 -11.54 -0.85
CA TRP A 135 24.08 -10.70 -1.14
C TRP A 135 23.73 -9.88 0.10
N THR A 136 23.53 -8.58 -0.06
CA THR A 136 23.20 -7.67 1.04
C THR A 136 21.95 -6.87 0.70
N PRO A 137 20.89 -6.93 1.53
CA PRO A 137 19.70 -6.11 1.34
C PRO A 137 19.99 -4.65 1.69
N GLU A 138 19.42 -3.73 0.92
CA GLU A 138 19.40 -2.30 1.23
C GLU A 138 18.18 -1.96 2.08
N SER A 139 17.00 -2.38 1.60
CA SER A 139 15.71 -2.12 2.24
C SER A 139 14.70 -3.26 2.07
N GLU A 140 15.11 -4.32 1.38
CA GLU A 140 14.24 -5.40 0.93
C GLU A 140 13.72 -6.25 2.09
N GLY A 141 12.50 -6.75 1.91
CA GLY A 141 11.93 -7.83 2.69
C GLY A 141 11.96 -9.18 1.97
N PHE A 142 12.13 -10.25 2.75
CA PHE A 142 11.90 -11.63 2.32
C PHE A 142 10.46 -12.06 2.62
N ARG A 143 9.48 -11.33 2.07
CA ARG A 143 8.07 -11.73 2.14
C ARG A 143 7.72 -12.65 0.96
N ALA A 144 7.51 -13.94 1.26
CA ALA A 144 7.06 -14.92 0.29
C ALA A 144 5.53 -15.06 0.30
N VAL A 145 4.90 -14.90 -0.86
CA VAL A 145 3.46 -15.11 -1.06
C VAL A 145 3.27 -16.31 -1.99
N GLY A 146 2.33 -17.18 -1.60
CA GLY A 146 1.94 -18.34 -2.39
C GLY A 146 0.56 -18.16 -3.01
N ALA A 147 0.42 -18.56 -4.27
CA ALA A 147 -0.83 -18.57 -5.01
C ALA A 147 -1.08 -19.96 -5.63
N LEU A 148 -2.27 -20.50 -5.39
CA LEU A 148 -2.73 -21.75 -6.00
C LEU A 148 -3.47 -21.42 -7.29
N THR A 149 -3.11 -22.08 -8.38
CA THR A 149 -3.77 -21.98 -9.69
C THR A 149 -4.14 -23.36 -10.20
N ALA A 150 -5.04 -23.41 -11.19
CA ALA A 150 -5.29 -24.67 -11.87
C ALA A 150 -4.00 -25.19 -12.54
N PRO A 151 -3.88 -26.51 -12.76
CA PRO A 151 -2.77 -27.11 -13.49
C PRO A 151 -2.42 -26.39 -14.79
N GLY A 152 -1.17 -25.94 -14.94
CA GLY A 152 -0.68 -25.26 -16.14
C GLY A 152 -1.07 -23.78 -16.28
N GLU A 153 -1.89 -23.24 -15.37
CA GLU A 153 -2.15 -21.80 -15.30
C GLU A 153 -1.00 -21.07 -14.60
N THR A 154 -0.69 -19.87 -15.07
CA THR A 154 0.43 -19.04 -14.57
C THR A 154 0.00 -17.65 -14.15
N GLY A 155 -1.25 -17.26 -14.46
CA GLY A 155 -1.80 -15.96 -14.14
C GLY A 155 -2.36 -15.92 -12.72
N PHE A 156 -1.79 -15.08 -11.86
CA PHE A 156 -2.31 -14.80 -10.53
C PHE A 156 -2.00 -13.35 -10.14
N SER A 157 -2.83 -12.80 -9.25
CA SER A 157 -2.66 -11.45 -8.72
C SER A 157 -2.79 -11.46 -7.21
N PHE A 158 -1.99 -10.63 -6.55
CA PHE A 158 -1.98 -10.53 -5.10
C PHE A 158 -1.81 -9.09 -4.65
N GLY A 159 -2.48 -8.75 -3.55
CA GLY A 159 -2.24 -7.53 -2.79
C GLY A 159 -1.33 -7.83 -1.61
N TRP A 160 -0.43 -6.91 -1.29
CA TRP A 160 0.43 -7.02 -0.13
C TRP A 160 0.75 -5.64 0.42
N MET A 161 1.14 -5.59 1.68
CA MET A 161 1.65 -4.40 2.34
C MET A 161 2.97 -4.78 3.01
N GLY A 162 4.01 -3.97 2.79
CA GLY A 162 5.30 -4.20 3.43
C GLY A 162 5.20 -4.03 4.94
N SER A 163 5.95 -4.85 5.68
CA SER A 163 6.06 -4.72 7.13
C SER A 163 7.53 -4.81 7.54
N ALA A 164 7.91 -4.08 8.60
CA ALA A 164 9.27 -4.11 9.12
C ALA A 164 9.71 -5.51 9.61
N ALA A 165 8.75 -6.38 9.93
CA ALA A 165 8.99 -7.75 10.37
C ALA A 165 9.50 -8.67 9.25
N ASP A 166 9.36 -8.27 7.99
CA ASP A 166 9.77 -9.10 6.84
C ASP A 166 11.17 -8.77 6.32
N ARG A 167 11.94 -7.93 7.02
CA ARG A 167 13.25 -7.47 6.53
C ARG A 167 14.16 -8.64 6.17
N ALA A 168 14.73 -8.58 4.98
CA ALA A 168 15.72 -9.54 4.53
C ALA A 168 16.99 -9.42 5.37
N VAL A 169 17.71 -10.53 5.47
CA VAL A 169 19.04 -10.60 6.08
C VAL A 169 20.09 -10.78 5.00
N PRO A 170 21.32 -10.27 5.19
CA PRO A 170 22.42 -10.60 4.31
C PRO A 170 22.63 -12.12 4.24
N LEU A 171 23.04 -12.61 3.08
CA LEU A 171 23.34 -14.01 2.83
C LEU A 171 24.77 -14.14 2.30
N ASP A 172 25.53 -15.08 2.83
CA ASP A 172 26.83 -15.48 2.27
C ASP A 172 26.67 -16.73 1.35
N PRO A 173 27.58 -16.96 0.39
CA PRO A 173 27.53 -18.15 -0.47
C PRO A 173 27.52 -19.45 0.34
N GLY A 174 26.54 -20.31 0.07
CA GLY A 174 26.33 -21.57 0.81
C GLY A 174 25.40 -21.45 2.02
N GLU A 175 25.02 -20.23 2.43
CA GLU A 175 23.96 -20.02 3.40
C GLU A 175 22.57 -20.14 2.76
N VAL A 176 21.61 -20.49 3.59
CA VAL A 176 20.20 -20.65 3.22
C VAL A 176 19.36 -19.86 4.21
N THR A 177 18.51 -18.97 3.71
CA THR A 177 17.43 -18.38 4.51
C THR A 177 16.13 -19.06 4.16
N ARG A 178 15.44 -19.58 5.16
CA ARG A 178 14.13 -20.21 5.00
C ARG A 178 13.03 -19.23 5.35
N VAL A 179 12.06 -19.11 4.47
CA VAL A 179 10.98 -18.12 4.57
C VAL A 179 9.63 -18.81 4.52
N PRO A 180 8.71 -18.54 5.47
CA PRO A 180 7.36 -19.04 5.41
C PRO A 180 6.60 -18.46 4.22
N VAL A 181 5.88 -19.31 3.50
CA VAL A 181 5.03 -18.92 2.37
C VAL A 181 3.65 -18.56 2.90
N GLN A 182 3.29 -17.29 2.80
CA GLN A 182 1.94 -16.87 3.11
C GLN A 182 1.02 -17.16 1.93
N LEU A 183 0.18 -18.18 2.06
CA LEU A 183 -0.88 -18.44 1.08
C LEU A 183 -1.88 -17.30 1.10
N GLN A 184 -2.13 -16.72 -0.07
CA GLN A 184 -3.06 -15.62 -0.17
C GLN A 184 -4.49 -16.10 0.14
N PRO A 185 -5.27 -15.32 0.92
CA PRO A 185 -6.70 -15.53 1.02
C PRO A 185 -7.33 -15.35 -0.37
N GLN A 186 -7.94 -16.40 -0.92
CA GLN A 186 -8.76 -16.25 -2.11
C GLN A 186 -10.14 -15.75 -1.68
N SER A 187 -10.76 -14.89 -2.51
CA SER A 187 -12.13 -14.46 -2.29
C SER A 187 -13.08 -15.66 -2.33
N ASP A 188 -14.21 -15.57 -1.62
CA ASP A 188 -15.15 -16.70 -1.41
C ASP A 188 -15.53 -17.42 -2.73
N ALA A 189 -15.62 -16.71 -3.85
CA ALA A 189 -15.96 -17.26 -5.18
C ALA A 189 -14.83 -18.09 -5.84
N ASN A 190 -13.59 -17.97 -5.38
CA ASN A 190 -12.40 -18.69 -5.86
C ASN A 190 -11.81 -19.59 -4.77
N SER A 191 -12.60 -20.01 -3.79
CA SER A 191 -12.11 -20.94 -2.76
C SER A 191 -11.62 -22.23 -3.43
N PRO A 192 -10.39 -22.70 -3.14
CA PRO A 192 -9.88 -23.91 -3.76
C PRO A 192 -10.73 -25.11 -3.36
N GLU A 193 -11.10 -25.93 -4.34
CA GLU A 193 -11.75 -27.22 -4.11
C GLU A 193 -10.70 -28.31 -3.91
N PRO A 194 -11.06 -29.48 -3.35
CA PRO A 194 -10.13 -30.61 -3.29
C PRO A 194 -9.73 -31.05 -4.71
N GLY A 195 -8.43 -31.23 -4.95
CA GLY A 195 -7.91 -31.61 -6.26
C GLY A 195 -6.49 -31.12 -6.53
N PRO A 196 -5.99 -31.32 -7.75
CA PRO A 196 -4.63 -30.95 -8.15
C PRO A 196 -4.51 -29.45 -8.46
N TYR A 197 -3.49 -28.80 -7.90
CA TYR A 197 -3.15 -27.40 -8.13
C TYR A 197 -1.66 -27.22 -8.39
N ASP A 198 -1.33 -26.13 -9.05
CA ASP A 198 0.04 -25.63 -9.13
C ASP A 198 0.20 -24.49 -8.12
N LEU A 199 1.16 -24.65 -7.22
CA LEU A 199 1.53 -23.63 -6.26
C LEU A 199 2.69 -22.80 -6.80
N HIS A 200 2.39 -21.52 -7.04
CA HIS A 200 3.37 -20.51 -7.38
C HIS A 200 3.80 -19.76 -6.13
N VAL A 201 5.09 -19.50 -5.99
CA VAL A 201 5.64 -18.66 -4.90
C VAL A 201 6.44 -17.52 -5.48
N VAL A 202 6.23 -16.34 -4.89
CA VAL A 202 6.99 -15.14 -5.22
C VAL A 202 7.47 -14.46 -3.94
N VAL A 203 8.75 -14.09 -3.90
CA VAL A 203 9.27 -13.11 -2.94
C VAL A 203 9.04 -11.74 -3.52
N VAL A 204 8.06 -11.04 -2.95
CA VAL A 204 7.35 -9.96 -3.64
C VAL A 204 8.22 -8.75 -3.95
N GLU A 205 8.99 -8.27 -2.98
CA GLU A 205 9.79 -7.05 -3.13
C GLU A 205 10.91 -7.17 -4.16
N LEU A 206 11.43 -8.39 -4.28
CA LEU A 206 12.47 -8.79 -5.22
C LEU A 206 11.90 -9.31 -6.54
N GLY A 207 10.61 -9.62 -6.63
CA GLY A 207 10.03 -10.31 -7.80
C GLY A 207 10.64 -11.69 -8.05
N LEU A 208 11.29 -12.29 -7.04
CA LEU A 208 11.96 -13.57 -7.18
C LEU A 208 10.90 -14.67 -7.23
N ARG A 209 10.93 -15.52 -8.26
CA ARG A 209 9.97 -16.59 -8.49
C ARG A 209 10.69 -17.92 -8.62
N LEU A 210 10.02 -18.99 -8.25
CA LEU A 210 10.48 -20.33 -8.62
C LEU A 210 10.35 -20.52 -10.13
N ALA A 211 11.30 -21.25 -10.71
CA ALA A 211 11.27 -21.59 -12.13
C ALA A 211 10.10 -22.53 -12.46
N GLU A 212 9.81 -23.48 -11.56
CA GLU A 212 8.72 -24.45 -11.70
C GLU A 212 7.79 -24.36 -10.48
N PRO A 213 6.47 -24.32 -10.68
CA PRO A 213 5.52 -24.38 -9.58
C PRO A 213 5.56 -25.75 -8.90
N LEU A 214 5.20 -25.81 -7.62
CA LEU A 214 5.04 -27.07 -6.92
C LEU A 214 3.66 -27.66 -7.21
N ARG A 215 3.64 -28.89 -7.72
CA ARG A 215 2.40 -29.65 -7.87
C ARG A 215 1.91 -30.09 -6.50
N VAL A 216 0.68 -29.70 -6.14
CA VAL A 216 0.07 -30.07 -4.85
C VAL A 216 -1.32 -30.64 -5.07
N ASP A 217 -1.65 -31.73 -4.38
CA ASP A 217 -3.00 -32.27 -4.33
C ASP A 217 -3.67 -31.83 -3.03
N LEU A 218 -4.65 -30.94 -3.14
CA LEU A 218 -5.41 -30.44 -2.00
C LEU A 218 -6.46 -31.46 -1.59
N THR A 219 -6.44 -31.87 -0.32
CA THR A 219 -7.51 -32.66 0.28
C THR A 219 -8.61 -31.75 0.82
N ALA A 220 -9.81 -32.31 1.04
CA ALA A 220 -10.92 -31.61 1.69
C ALA A 220 -10.55 -31.10 3.10
N GLU A 221 -9.70 -31.81 3.81
CA GLU A 221 -9.22 -31.42 5.13
C GLU A 221 -8.33 -30.17 5.06
N MET A 222 -7.40 -30.12 4.10
CA MET A 222 -6.52 -28.96 3.89
C MET A 222 -7.32 -27.72 3.47
N VAL A 223 -8.28 -27.88 2.56
CA VAL A 223 -9.21 -26.81 2.17
C VAL A 223 -9.99 -26.32 3.39
N GLY A 224 -10.55 -27.24 4.19
CA GLY A 224 -11.28 -26.90 5.41
C GLY A 224 -10.45 -26.12 6.43
N ARG A 225 -9.19 -26.52 6.65
CA ARG A 225 -8.26 -25.79 7.54
C ARG A 225 -7.92 -24.40 7.02
N GLN A 226 -7.67 -24.27 5.72
CA GLN A 226 -7.36 -22.98 5.10
C GLN A 226 -8.54 -22.01 5.21
N LEU A 227 -9.75 -22.48 4.93
CA LEU A 227 -10.98 -21.70 5.11
C LEU A 227 -11.19 -21.31 6.59
N ALA A 228 -10.92 -22.21 7.53
CA ALA A 228 -10.99 -21.89 8.96
C ALA A 228 -10.00 -20.78 9.36
N LYS A 229 -8.74 -20.84 8.90
CA LYS A 229 -7.73 -19.78 9.12
C LYS A 229 -8.17 -18.44 8.50
N GLN A 230 -8.70 -18.45 7.28
CA GLN A 230 -9.23 -17.24 6.64
C GLN A 230 -10.41 -16.65 7.42
N ASN A 231 -11.34 -17.49 7.88
CA ASN A 231 -12.48 -17.07 8.68
C ASN A 231 -12.08 -16.57 10.08
N GLN A 232 -10.96 -17.05 10.66
CA GLN A 232 -10.41 -16.51 11.91
C GLN A 232 -9.83 -15.10 11.73
N HIS A 233 -9.29 -14.79 10.56
CA HIS A 233 -8.74 -13.47 10.23
C HIS A 233 -9.78 -12.49 9.67
N ARG A 234 -10.91 -12.98 9.18
CA ARG A 234 -12.08 -12.14 8.90
C ARG A 234 -12.55 -11.60 10.25
N ALA A 235 -12.50 -10.28 10.43
CA ALA A 235 -12.99 -9.67 11.67
C ALA A 235 -14.40 -10.20 11.94
N ASP A 236 -14.63 -10.73 13.14
CA ASP A 236 -15.96 -11.13 13.60
C ASP A 236 -16.94 -10.00 13.24
N ALA A 237 -18.14 -10.34 12.73
CA ALA A 237 -19.15 -9.35 12.35
C ALA A 237 -19.39 -8.33 13.47
N ALA A 238 -19.29 -8.74 14.74
CA ALA A 238 -19.36 -7.85 15.89
C ALA A 238 -18.15 -6.90 16.01
N THR A 239 -16.95 -7.33 15.60
CA THR A 239 -15.73 -6.50 15.57
C THR A 239 -15.73 -5.55 14.38
N GLU A 240 -16.15 -6.02 13.21
CA GLU A 240 -16.32 -5.18 12.01
C GLU A 240 -17.39 -4.11 12.26
N ARG A 241 -18.54 -4.50 12.84
CA ARG A 241 -19.60 -3.58 13.26
C ARG A 241 -19.09 -2.54 14.26
N ARG A 242 -18.34 -2.95 15.30
CA ARG A 242 -17.70 -2.02 16.25
C ARG A 242 -16.70 -1.06 15.58
N ALA A 243 -16.02 -1.49 14.52
CA ALA A 243 -15.13 -0.61 13.75
C ALA A 243 -15.94 0.43 12.95
N TYR A 244 -17.02 0.01 12.29
CA TYR A 244 -17.94 0.93 11.62
C TYR A 244 -18.62 1.89 12.61
N ASP A 245 -19.07 1.41 13.77
CA ASP A 245 -19.70 2.26 14.79
C ASP A 245 -18.73 3.35 15.28
N ARG A 246 -17.46 3.03 15.53
CA ARG A 246 -16.43 4.03 15.87
C ARG A 246 -16.20 5.05 14.75
N GLN A 247 -16.17 4.61 13.48
CA GLN A 247 -16.02 5.53 12.34
C GLN A 247 -17.25 6.43 12.16
N ILE A 248 -18.46 5.88 12.36
CA ILE A 248 -19.72 6.61 12.31
C ILE A 248 -19.77 7.65 13.43
N GLU A 249 -19.35 7.29 14.64
CA GLU A 249 -19.29 8.20 15.78
C GLU A 249 -18.34 9.37 15.52
N ALA A 250 -17.14 9.11 15.02
CA ALA A 250 -16.17 10.14 14.65
C ALA A 250 -16.70 11.08 13.53
N GLU A 251 -17.31 10.53 12.48
CA GLU A 251 -17.89 11.34 11.40
C GLU A 251 -19.11 12.15 11.86
N ARG A 252 -19.96 11.59 12.73
CA ARG A 252 -21.07 12.34 13.34
C ARG A 252 -20.59 13.52 14.15
N LEU A 253 -19.52 13.34 14.92
CA LEU A 253 -18.91 14.40 15.71
C LEU A 253 -18.35 15.52 14.83
N ARG A 254 -17.71 15.19 13.72
CA ARG A 254 -17.22 16.18 12.73
C ARG A 254 -18.37 16.94 12.06
N VAL A 255 -19.46 16.25 11.72
CA VAL A 255 -20.65 16.88 11.13
C VAL A 255 -21.35 17.78 12.15
N SER A 256 -21.46 17.38 13.41
CA SER A 256 -22.10 18.18 14.47
C SER A 256 -21.25 19.40 14.87
N ALA A 257 -19.92 19.24 14.92
CA ALA A 257 -18.95 20.31 15.20
C ALA A 257 -19.07 21.50 14.23
N ARG A 258 -19.67 21.29 13.05
CA ARG A 258 -19.89 22.32 12.03
C ARG A 258 -20.49 23.62 12.57
N ARG A 259 -21.44 23.50 13.50
CA ARG A 259 -22.13 24.66 14.08
C ARG A 259 -21.31 25.37 15.15
N SER A 260 -20.34 24.66 15.74
CA SER A 260 -19.50 25.14 16.83
C SER A 260 -18.09 25.53 16.38
N TRP A 261 -17.77 25.47 15.09
CA TRP A 261 -16.44 25.83 14.57
C TRP A 261 -15.91 27.19 15.01
N PRO A 262 -16.71 28.28 15.06
CA PRO A 262 -16.21 29.56 15.57
C PRO A 262 -15.73 29.48 17.03
N GLU A 263 -16.46 28.77 17.87
CA GLU A 263 -16.14 28.58 19.29
C GLU A 263 -14.93 27.64 19.46
N ILE A 264 -14.86 26.57 18.67
CA ILE A 264 -13.71 25.66 18.63
C ILE A 264 -12.44 26.40 18.20
N ALA A 265 -12.53 27.27 17.18
CA ALA A 265 -11.39 28.06 16.71
C ALA A 265 -10.89 29.04 17.77
N GLU A 266 -11.79 29.63 18.56
CA GLU A 266 -11.43 30.49 19.70
C GLU A 266 -10.77 29.71 20.84
N VAL A 267 -11.27 28.51 21.14
CA VAL A 267 -10.67 27.61 22.12
C VAL A 267 -9.26 27.21 21.69
N VAL A 268 -9.09 26.75 20.44
CA VAL A 268 -7.77 26.35 19.89
C VAL A 268 -6.81 27.53 19.87
N GLY A 269 -7.27 28.70 19.40
CA GLY A 269 -6.44 29.89 19.29
C GLY A 269 -5.98 30.49 20.63
N SER A 270 -6.59 30.06 21.75
CA SER A 270 -6.28 30.53 23.11
C SER A 270 -5.67 29.46 24.02
N ALA A 271 -5.49 28.23 23.54
CA ALA A 271 -4.89 27.15 24.30
C ALA A 271 -3.36 27.23 24.30
N ALA A 272 -2.72 26.89 25.41
CA ALA A 272 -1.26 26.86 25.53
C ALA A 272 -0.64 25.52 25.06
N SER A 273 -1.46 24.49 24.83
CA SER A 273 -1.03 23.15 24.37
C SER A 273 -2.18 22.39 23.71
N ASP A 274 -1.84 21.33 22.97
CA ASP A 274 -2.81 20.42 22.32
C ASP A 274 -3.72 19.76 23.36
N ASP A 275 -3.16 19.28 24.48
CA ASP A 275 -3.93 18.66 25.56
C ASP A 275 -4.94 19.63 26.19
N GLU A 276 -4.55 20.91 26.35
CA GLU A 276 -5.46 21.96 26.82
C GLU A 276 -6.55 22.27 25.80
N ALA A 277 -6.20 22.32 24.51
CA ALA A 277 -7.17 22.53 23.44
C ALA A 277 -8.21 21.40 23.42
N LEU A 278 -7.78 20.13 23.46
CA LEU A 278 -8.67 18.97 23.47
C LEU A 278 -9.59 18.95 24.70
N ALA A 279 -9.04 19.23 25.89
CA ALA A 279 -9.83 19.30 27.13
C ALA A 279 -10.88 20.42 27.11
N ARG A 280 -10.64 21.49 26.35
CA ARG A 280 -11.57 22.63 26.21
C ARG A 280 -12.53 22.48 25.03
N ILE A 281 -12.19 21.70 24.00
CA ILE A 281 -13.08 21.37 22.87
C ILE A 281 -14.13 20.34 23.28
N ALA A 282 -13.76 19.35 24.10
CA ALA A 282 -14.65 18.29 24.56
C ALA A 282 -16.00 18.81 25.12
N PRO A 283 -16.02 19.81 26.04
CA PRO A 283 -17.26 20.42 26.52
C PRO A 283 -18.08 21.15 25.45
N VAL A 284 -17.41 21.76 24.45
CA VAL A 284 -18.09 22.48 23.33
C VAL A 284 -18.85 21.50 22.43
N LEU A 285 -18.36 20.27 22.34
CA LEU A 285 -18.90 19.22 21.49
C LEU A 285 -19.75 18.18 22.26
N ASP A 286 -19.87 18.31 23.58
CA ASP A 286 -20.50 17.33 24.46
C ASP A 286 -19.94 15.91 24.25
N CYS A 287 -18.60 15.80 24.22
CA CYS A 287 -17.88 14.55 23.98
C CYS A 287 -16.67 14.38 24.91
N GLU A 288 -16.07 13.19 24.91
CA GLU A 288 -14.83 12.93 25.64
C GLU A 288 -13.61 13.52 24.91
N PRO A 289 -12.54 13.94 25.63
CA PRO A 289 -11.34 14.53 25.02
C PRO A 289 -10.70 13.66 23.92
N GLU A 290 -10.70 12.33 24.09
CA GLU A 290 -10.20 11.39 23.09
C GLU A 290 -10.99 11.48 21.77
N GLN A 291 -12.31 11.72 21.85
CA GLN A 291 -13.19 11.85 20.68
C GLN A 291 -13.01 13.21 20.00
N ALA A 292 -12.75 14.27 20.79
CA ALA A 292 -12.47 15.63 20.30
C ALA A 292 -11.24 15.68 19.37
N THR A 293 -10.28 14.75 19.51
CA THR A 293 -9.11 14.60 18.62
C THR A 293 -9.50 14.57 17.15
N SER A 294 -10.58 13.84 16.83
CA SER A 294 -11.06 13.69 15.45
C SER A 294 -11.51 15.01 14.81
N VAL A 295 -11.93 15.98 15.63
CA VAL A 295 -12.35 17.33 15.25
C VAL A 295 -11.16 18.29 15.29
N TYR A 296 -10.31 18.19 16.31
CA TYR A 296 -9.08 18.97 16.45
C TYR A 296 -8.13 18.79 15.26
N ASP A 297 -7.93 17.56 14.79
CA ASP A 297 -7.08 17.22 13.66
C ASP A 297 -7.69 17.58 12.29
N THR A 298 -8.87 18.23 12.28
CA THR A 298 -9.53 18.61 11.03
C THR A 298 -8.75 19.74 10.36
N SER A 299 -8.17 19.45 9.19
CA SER A 299 -7.59 20.47 8.32
C SER A 299 -8.58 21.61 8.03
N LEU A 300 -8.09 22.84 7.88
CA LEU A 300 -8.90 24.00 7.43
C LEU A 300 -9.63 23.74 6.11
N ARG A 301 -9.07 22.91 5.22
CA ARG A 301 -9.75 22.45 3.99
C ARG A 301 -11.04 21.68 4.30
N GLY A 302 -11.03 20.93 5.40
CA GLY A 302 -12.17 20.19 5.92
C GLY A 302 -13.32 21.07 6.41
N LEU A 303 -13.10 22.37 6.60
CA LEU A 303 -14.13 23.34 7.01
C LEU A 303 -14.92 23.90 5.81
N VAL A 304 -14.46 23.64 4.58
CA VAL A 304 -15.13 24.12 3.36
C VAL A 304 -16.47 23.40 3.19
N ARG A 305 -17.50 24.14 2.75
CA ARG A 305 -18.87 23.62 2.59
C ARG A 305 -18.95 22.37 1.70
N ALA A 306 -18.21 22.32 0.60
CA ALA A 306 -18.16 21.15 -0.29
C ALA A 306 -17.50 19.92 0.37
N ASP A 307 -16.63 20.14 1.35
CA ASP A 307 -15.99 19.10 2.15
C ASP A 307 -16.93 18.59 3.26
N ALA A 308 -17.84 19.44 3.74
CA ALA A 308 -18.89 19.06 4.67
C ALA A 308 -19.96 18.19 3.99
N ASP A 309 -20.39 18.56 2.78
CA ASP A 309 -21.39 17.78 2.03
C ASP A 309 -20.84 16.36 1.69
N ARG A 310 -19.54 16.25 1.35
CA ARG A 310 -18.86 14.95 1.17
C ARG A 310 -18.76 14.12 2.45
N ARG A 311 -18.63 14.76 3.62
CA ARG A 311 -18.64 14.05 4.92
C ARG A 311 -20.02 13.51 5.24
N ASP A 312 -21.08 14.25 4.94
CA ASP A 312 -22.45 13.77 5.09
C ASP A 312 -22.70 12.53 4.21
N GLU A 313 -22.27 12.54 2.95
CA GLU A 313 -22.34 11.37 2.06
C GLU A 313 -21.51 10.19 2.59
N ARG A 314 -20.30 10.45 3.08
CA ARG A 314 -19.44 9.42 3.68
C ARG A 314 -20.06 8.80 4.92
N LEU A 315 -20.68 9.59 5.79
CA LEU A 315 -21.40 9.12 6.96
C LEU A 315 -22.57 8.21 6.56
N GLN A 316 -23.36 8.59 5.56
CA GLN A 316 -24.46 7.75 5.05
C GLN A 316 -23.96 6.44 4.40
N GLU A 317 -22.81 6.46 3.74
CA GLU A 317 -22.16 5.25 3.23
C GLU A 317 -21.70 4.31 4.36
N LEU A 318 -21.08 4.85 5.41
CA LEU A 318 -20.64 4.07 6.57
C LEU A 318 -21.81 3.42 7.31
N ILE A 319 -22.92 4.15 7.49
CA ILE A 319 -24.16 3.62 8.09
C ILE A 319 -24.71 2.48 7.23
N ARG A 320 -24.83 2.67 5.91
CA ARG A 320 -25.32 1.63 5.01
C ARG A 320 -24.44 0.36 5.06
N ARG A 321 -23.12 0.51 5.08
CA ARG A 321 -22.19 -0.64 5.18
C ARG A 321 -22.30 -1.37 6.52
N ARG A 322 -22.44 -0.65 7.63
CA ARG A 322 -22.68 -1.27 8.93
C ARG A 322 -23.98 -2.06 8.94
N ASP A 323 -25.05 -1.49 8.39
CA ASP A 323 -26.37 -2.13 8.42
C ASP A 323 -26.43 -3.39 7.54
N THR A 324 -25.51 -3.53 6.57
CA THR A 324 -25.33 -4.77 5.80
C THR A 324 -24.60 -5.90 6.55
N ILE A 325 -24.00 -5.63 7.71
CA ILE A 325 -23.17 -6.60 8.45
C ILE A 325 -23.98 -7.52 9.40
N GLY A 326 -25.27 -7.23 9.64
CA GLY A 326 -26.14 -8.05 10.50
C GLY A 326 -26.00 -7.75 11.98
#